data_AF-A0A662R443-F1
#
_entry.id   AF-A0A662R443-F1
#
_cell.length_a   1.000
_cell.length_b   1.000
_cell.length_c   1.000
_cell.angle_alpha   90.00
_cell.angle_beta   90.00
_cell.angle_gamma   90.00
#
_symmetry.space_group_name_H-M   'P 1'
#
loop_
_entity.id
_entity.type
_entity.pdbx_description
1 polymer ?
#
loop_
_entity_poly.entity_id
_entity_poly.type
_entity_poly.pdbx_seq_one_letter_code
_entity_poly.pdbx_strand_id
1 'polypeptide(L)'
;GRPERHRKVLETLANDAKVAIEKSVEACMHHVKTTKLPNGIVLNVIDVGIFSHKFTFPPPGKLVGEIHDRLCKEGEPTITIGYGSDFAVMRSRGVEMNFPLLVRELQQELKEGGISGGGHLVVGSIKFFEGMRKEVLKALAEKIGKMEGGENG
;
A
#
# COMPACT_ATOMS: atom_id res chain seq x y z
N GLY A 1 31.34 25.71 -12.36
CA GLY A 1 30.88 24.31 -12.13
C GLY A 1 30.24 23.79 -13.39
N ARG A 2 30.30 22.50 -13.72
CA ARG A 2 29.80 21.94 -14.99
C ARG A 2 28.37 21.38 -14.84
N PRO A 3 27.31 22.18 -15.06
CA PRO A 3 25.90 21.72 -14.93
C PRO A 3 25.58 20.51 -15.82
N GLU A 4 26.19 20.42 -17.01
CA GLU A 4 26.06 19.28 -17.93
C GLU A 4 26.50 17.93 -17.32
N ARG A 5 27.58 17.91 -16.53
CA ARG A 5 28.03 16.69 -15.84
C ARG A 5 27.08 16.29 -14.71
N HIS A 6 26.53 17.29 -14.01
CA HIS A 6 25.57 17.04 -12.94
C HIS A 6 24.25 16.47 -13.50
N ARG A 7 23.76 17.03 -14.61
CA ARG A 7 22.55 16.54 -15.30
C ARG A 7 22.69 15.08 -15.76
N LYS A 8 23.82 14.73 -16.37
CA LYS A 8 24.08 13.35 -16.83
C LYS A 8 24.16 12.33 -15.71
N VAL A 9 24.72 12.71 -14.55
CA VAL A 9 24.75 11.86 -13.35
C VAL A 9 23.34 11.69 -12.77
N LEU A 10 22.56 12.77 -12.67
CA LEU A 10 21.17 12.72 -12.20
C LEU A 10 20.29 11.84 -13.10
N GLU A 11 20.42 11.96 -14.42
CA GLU A 11 19.70 11.13 -15.39
C GLU A 11 20.05 9.65 -15.24
N THR A 12 21.33 9.32 -15.04
CA THR A 12 21.77 7.93 -14.83
C THR A 12 21.21 7.35 -13.54
N LEU A 13 21.35 8.07 -12.42
CA LEU A 13 20.82 7.65 -11.12
C LEU A 13 19.30 7.50 -11.12
N ALA A 14 18.58 8.39 -11.81
CA ALA A 14 17.14 8.30 -11.95
C ALA A 14 16.72 7.06 -12.76
N ASN A 15 17.48 6.71 -13.81
CA ASN A 15 17.23 5.51 -14.60
C ASN A 15 17.50 4.24 -13.79
N ASP A 16 18.62 4.19 -13.06
CA ASP A 16 18.95 3.04 -12.21
C ASP A 16 17.88 2.81 -11.12
N ALA A 17 17.40 3.90 -10.51
CA ALA A 17 16.31 3.84 -9.54
C ALA A 17 15.01 3.31 -10.18
N LYS A 18 14.64 3.77 -11.38
CA LYS A 18 13.46 3.26 -12.09
C LYS A 18 13.59 1.76 -12.39
N VAL A 19 14.76 1.32 -12.87
CA VAL A 19 15.01 -0.10 -13.17
C VAL A 19 14.93 -0.95 -11.90
N ALA A 20 15.46 -0.47 -10.77
CA ALA A 20 15.37 -1.17 -9.49
C ALA A 20 13.93 -1.30 -8.99
N ILE A 21 13.12 -0.24 -9.14
CA ILE A 21 11.69 -0.27 -8.84
C ILE A 21 10.98 -1.29 -9.72
N GLU A 22 11.16 -1.21 -11.04
CA GLU A 22 10.46 -2.06 -12.02
C GLU A 22 10.72 -3.55 -11.74
N LYS A 23 11.99 -3.92 -11.51
CA LYS A 23 12.38 -5.30 -11.15
C LYS A 23 11.72 -5.76 -9.86
N SER A 24 11.67 -4.89 -8.85
CA SER A 24 11.06 -5.22 -7.56
C SER A 24 9.55 -5.41 -7.69
N VAL A 25 8.88 -4.53 -8.47
CA VAL A 25 7.46 -4.63 -8.78
C VAL A 25 7.18 -5.94 -9.52
N GLU A 26 7.91 -6.23 -10.60
CA GLU A 26 7.73 -7.44 -11.39
C GLU A 26 7.86 -8.72 -10.55
N ALA A 27 8.89 -8.80 -9.69
CA ALA A 27 9.04 -9.90 -8.75
C ALA A 27 7.86 -10.02 -7.76
N CYS A 28 7.34 -8.89 -7.30
CA CYS A 28 6.22 -8.83 -6.37
C CYS A 28 4.87 -9.17 -7.01
N MET A 29 4.67 -8.89 -8.31
CA MET A 29 3.38 -9.07 -9.00
C MET A 29 2.84 -10.49 -8.89
N HIS A 30 3.72 -11.50 -8.95
CA HIS A 30 3.33 -12.92 -8.82
C HIS A 30 2.82 -13.30 -7.43
N HIS A 31 3.11 -12.48 -6.41
CA HIS A 31 2.71 -12.70 -5.03
C HIS A 31 1.54 -11.83 -4.59
N VAL A 32 1.04 -10.95 -5.46
CA VAL A 32 -0.17 -10.17 -5.19
C VAL A 32 -1.38 -11.09 -5.24
N LYS A 33 -2.16 -11.09 -4.16
CA LYS A 33 -3.46 -11.74 -4.10
C LYS A 33 -4.54 -10.71 -4.42
N THR A 34 -5.19 -10.88 -5.56
CA THR A 34 -6.32 -10.04 -5.97
C THR A 34 -7.63 -10.76 -5.67
N THR A 35 -8.59 -10.07 -5.06
CA THR A 35 -9.92 -10.59 -4.75
C THR A 35 -10.95 -9.50 -5.00
N LYS A 36 -11.99 -9.80 -5.78
CA LYS A 36 -13.14 -8.91 -5.96
C LYS A 36 -14.12 -9.14 -4.82
N LEU A 37 -14.36 -8.10 -4.04
CA LEU A 37 -15.26 -8.15 -2.89
C LEU A 37 -16.73 -8.00 -3.33
N PRO A 38 -17.70 -8.46 -2.53
CA PRO A 38 -19.13 -8.36 -2.85
C PRO A 38 -19.63 -6.92 -3.06
N ASN A 39 -18.96 -5.94 -2.46
CA ASN A 39 -19.25 -4.50 -2.61
C ASN A 39 -18.60 -3.89 -3.88
N GLY A 40 -18.08 -4.70 -4.79
CA GLY A 40 -17.52 -4.26 -6.07
C GLY A 40 -16.05 -3.82 -6.00
N ILE A 41 -15.47 -3.70 -4.79
CA ILE A 41 -14.07 -3.26 -4.61
C ILE A 41 -13.11 -4.39 -4.98
N VAL A 42 -12.10 -4.08 -5.78
CA VAL A 42 -10.96 -4.96 -6.03
C VAL A 42 -9.93 -4.77 -4.93
N LEU A 43 -9.75 -5.79 -4.11
CA LEU A 43 -8.77 -5.82 -3.03
C LEU A 43 -7.52 -6.57 -3.47
N ASN A 44 -6.40 -5.87 -3.51
CA ASN A 44 -5.07 -6.40 -3.75
C ASN A 44 -4.30 -6.48 -2.43
N VAL A 45 -3.72 -7.64 -2.13
CA VAL A 45 -2.98 -7.85 -0.88
C VAL A 45 -1.61 -8.46 -1.18
N ILE A 46 -0.56 -7.89 -0.59
CA ILE A 46 0.81 -8.38 -0.73
C ILE A 46 1.58 -8.29 0.59
N ASP A 47 2.39 -9.31 0.88
CA ASP A 47 3.37 -9.25 1.97
C ASP A 47 4.65 -8.58 1.45
N VAL A 48 4.83 -7.30 1.73
CA VAL A 48 6.05 -6.55 1.37
C VAL A 48 7.17 -6.74 2.37
N GLY A 49 6.92 -7.34 3.53
CA GLY A 49 7.95 -7.64 4.52
C GLY A 49 8.97 -8.66 4.02
N ILE A 50 8.56 -9.55 3.11
CA ILE A 50 9.42 -10.57 2.51
C ILE A 50 10.22 -10.02 1.32
N PHE A 51 9.66 -9.07 0.57
CA PHE A 51 10.25 -8.57 -0.68
C PHE A 51 10.94 -7.20 -0.58
N SER A 52 10.78 -6.49 0.55
CA SER A 52 11.52 -5.28 0.85
C SER A 52 12.38 -5.52 2.08
N HIS A 53 13.69 -5.73 1.87
CA HIS A 53 14.61 -5.72 3.01
C HIS A 53 14.56 -4.34 3.66
N LYS A 54 14.56 -4.29 5.00
CA LYS A 54 14.69 -3.01 5.72
C LYS A 54 15.96 -2.31 5.20
N PHE A 55 15.84 -1.02 4.87
CA PHE A 55 16.91 -0.19 4.31
C PHE A 55 17.28 -0.44 2.84
N THR A 56 16.51 -1.24 2.09
CA THR A 56 16.69 -1.36 0.63
C THR A 56 15.73 -0.46 -0.16
N PHE A 57 16.16 -0.09 -1.35
CA PHE A 57 15.34 0.64 -2.31
C PHE A 57 14.66 -0.36 -3.26
N PRO A 58 13.36 -0.18 -3.60
CA PRO A 58 12.47 0.90 -3.16
C PRO A 58 11.89 0.71 -1.75
N PRO A 59 11.53 1.81 -1.05
CA PRO A 59 10.84 1.69 0.23
C PRO A 59 9.46 1.03 0.06
N PRO A 60 8.93 0.36 1.10
CA PRO A 60 7.68 -0.40 1.02
C PRO A 60 6.52 0.42 0.43
N GLY A 61 6.36 1.66 0.87
CA GLY A 61 5.27 2.52 0.39
C GLY A 61 5.37 2.93 -1.08
N LYS A 62 6.59 2.98 -1.65
CA LYS A 62 6.78 3.24 -3.08
C LYS A 62 6.48 1.97 -3.87
N LEU A 63 6.94 0.81 -3.41
CA LEU A 63 6.64 -0.49 -4.01
C LEU A 63 5.13 -0.77 -4.08
N VAL A 64 4.41 -0.63 -2.95
CA VAL A 64 2.94 -0.76 -2.90
C VAL A 64 2.27 0.24 -3.83
N GLY A 65 2.85 1.44 -3.94
CA GLY A 65 2.37 2.48 -4.84
C GLY A 65 2.41 2.08 -6.30
N GLU A 66 3.56 1.62 -6.77
CA GLU A 66 3.74 1.18 -8.16
C GLU A 66 2.92 -0.08 -8.48
N ILE A 67 2.81 -1.01 -7.52
CA ILE A 67 1.91 -2.17 -7.65
C ILE A 67 0.45 -1.72 -7.78
N HIS A 68 0.01 -0.79 -6.93
CA HIS A 68 -1.33 -0.23 -6.99
C HIS A 68 -1.59 0.44 -8.33
N ASP A 69 -0.67 1.30 -8.79
CA ASP A 69 -0.82 2.02 -10.06
C ASP A 69 -0.87 1.06 -11.26
N ARG A 70 -0.17 -0.08 -11.22
CA ARG A 70 -0.21 -1.10 -12.29
C ARG A 70 -1.47 -1.96 -12.29
N LEU A 71 -2.06 -2.19 -11.11
CA LEU A 71 -3.26 -3.00 -10.94
C LEU A 71 -4.55 -2.19 -11.03
N CYS A 72 -4.47 -0.88 -10.80
CA CYS A 72 -5.61 0.00 -10.88
C CYS A 72 -6.10 0.11 -12.33
N LYS A 73 -7.36 -0.25 -12.56
CA LYS A 73 -8.06 -0.01 -13.83
C LYS A 73 -8.95 1.21 -13.71
N GLU A 74 -9.15 1.93 -14.81
CA GLU A 74 -10.11 3.03 -14.85
C GLU A 74 -11.52 2.51 -14.60
N GLY A 75 -12.27 3.22 -13.75
CA GLY A 75 -13.66 2.88 -13.40
C GLY A 75 -13.83 1.73 -12.40
N GLU A 76 -12.75 1.07 -11.94
CA GLU A 76 -12.86 -0.02 -10.96
C GLU A 76 -12.34 0.40 -9.57
N PRO A 77 -13.19 0.45 -8.53
CA PRO A 77 -12.78 0.81 -7.18
C PRO A 77 -11.74 -0.19 -6.68
N THR A 78 -10.53 0.28 -6.41
CA THR A 78 -9.38 -0.58 -6.12
C THR A 78 -8.72 -0.17 -4.82
N ILE A 79 -8.47 -1.15 -3.94
CA ILE A 79 -7.66 -0.99 -2.73
C ILE A 79 -6.47 -1.92 -2.81
N THR A 80 -5.29 -1.44 -2.44
CA THR A 80 -4.07 -2.25 -2.37
C THR A 80 -3.45 -2.11 -0.99
N ILE A 81 -3.25 -3.24 -0.32
CA ILE A 81 -2.63 -3.34 1.00
C ILE A 81 -1.31 -4.10 0.86
N GLY A 82 -0.21 -3.44 1.20
CA GLY A 82 1.07 -4.08 1.42
C GLY A 82 1.39 -4.14 2.90
N TYR A 83 1.56 -5.33 3.47
CA TYR A 83 1.88 -5.49 4.88
C TYR A 83 3.26 -6.10 5.11
N GLY A 84 3.86 -5.81 6.26
CA GLY A 84 5.06 -6.46 6.76
C GLY A 84 4.82 -7.11 8.12
N SER A 85 5.90 -7.30 8.88
CA SER A 85 5.85 -7.85 10.25
C SER A 85 4.99 -6.99 11.19
N ASP A 86 5.19 -5.68 11.15
CA ASP A 86 4.76 -4.70 12.16
C ASP A 86 4.11 -3.45 11.54
N PHE A 87 3.78 -3.51 10.25
CA PHE A 87 3.17 -2.40 9.54
C PHE A 87 2.28 -2.86 8.39
N ALA A 88 1.37 -1.99 7.97
CA ALA A 88 0.66 -2.09 6.70
C ALA A 88 0.59 -0.73 6.02
N VAL A 89 0.82 -0.71 4.72
CA VAL A 89 0.66 0.44 3.83
C VAL A 89 -0.53 0.16 2.93
N MET A 90 -1.32 1.19 2.68
CA MET A 90 -2.51 1.06 1.86
C MET A 90 -2.68 2.24 0.91
N ARG A 91 -3.20 1.93 -0.27
CA ARG A 91 -3.65 2.89 -1.27
C ARG A 91 -5.04 2.53 -1.77
N SER A 92 -5.86 3.54 -2.00
CA SER A 92 -7.19 3.39 -2.60
C SER A 92 -7.36 4.32 -3.80
N ARG A 93 -8.16 3.89 -4.77
CA ARG A 93 -8.67 4.71 -5.87
C ARG A 93 -10.14 4.35 -6.12
N GLY A 94 -10.99 5.35 -6.31
CA GLY A 94 -12.43 5.14 -6.54
C GLY A 94 -13.19 4.61 -5.33
N VAL A 95 -12.64 4.71 -4.12
CA VAL A 95 -13.32 4.30 -2.88
C VAL A 95 -13.42 5.50 -1.96
N GLU A 96 -14.62 5.77 -1.45
CA GLU A 96 -14.80 6.77 -0.41
C GLU A 96 -14.20 6.24 0.90
N MET A 97 -13.07 6.81 1.29
CA MET A 97 -12.28 6.31 2.39
C MET A 97 -11.83 7.45 3.29
N ASN A 98 -12.00 7.26 4.60
CA ASN A 98 -11.45 8.13 5.62
C ASN A 98 -10.40 7.35 6.43
N PHE A 99 -9.16 7.34 5.93
CA PHE A 99 -8.08 6.60 6.59
C PHE A 99 -7.84 7.02 8.06
N PRO A 100 -7.82 8.32 8.43
CA PRO A 100 -7.71 8.71 9.84
C PRO A 100 -8.82 8.15 10.72
N LEU A 101 -10.07 8.12 10.24
CA LEU A 101 -11.18 7.50 10.96
C LEU A 101 -10.97 5.99 11.10
N LEU A 102 -10.59 5.31 10.02
CA LEU A 102 -10.28 3.88 10.03
C LEU A 102 -9.22 3.52 11.09
N VAL A 103 -8.14 4.31 11.17
CA VAL A 103 -7.08 4.11 12.19
C VAL A 103 -7.63 4.28 13.60
N ARG A 104 -8.48 5.30 13.84
CA ARG A 104 -9.09 5.52 15.16
C ARG A 104 -10.01 4.38 15.57
N GLU A 105 -10.81 3.86 14.66
CA GLU A 105 -11.68 2.72 14.93
C GLU A 105 -10.86 1.47 15.26
N LEU A 106 -9.79 1.20 14.48
CA LEU A 106 -8.88 0.08 14.77
C LEU A 106 -8.22 0.23 16.14
N GLN A 107 -7.80 1.44 16.53
CA GLN A 107 -7.26 1.70 17.86
C GLN A 107 -8.27 1.43 18.98
N GLN A 108 -9.56 1.70 18.75
CA GLN A 108 -10.62 1.45 19.73
C GLN A 108 -10.96 -0.04 19.85
N GLU A 109 -10.99 -0.76 18.73
CA GLU A 109 -11.27 -2.20 18.67
C GLU A 109 -10.09 -3.04 19.19
N LEU A 110 -8.87 -2.67 18.82
CA LEU A 110 -7.64 -3.42 19.12
C LEU A 110 -6.72 -2.62 20.06
N LYS A 111 -7.19 -2.39 21.30
CA LYS A 111 -6.48 -1.59 22.31
C LYS A 111 -5.07 -2.11 22.63
N GLU A 112 -4.90 -3.43 22.59
CA GLU A 112 -3.61 -4.10 22.85
C GLU A 112 -2.73 -4.16 21.59
N GLY A 113 -3.22 -3.68 20.45
CA GLY A 113 -2.59 -3.76 19.13
C GLY A 113 -1.38 -2.86 18.92
N GLY A 114 -1.15 -1.88 19.81
CA GLY A 114 -0.12 -0.85 19.62
C GLY A 114 -0.32 -0.04 18.35
N ILE A 115 -1.58 0.12 17.91
CA ILE A 115 -1.90 0.70 16.61
C ILE A 115 -1.55 2.18 16.60
N SER A 116 -0.68 2.55 15.67
CA SER A 116 -0.39 3.94 15.34
C SER A 116 -0.44 4.10 13.83
N GLY A 117 -0.96 5.21 13.33
CA GLY A 117 -1.14 5.37 11.89
C GLY A 117 -1.12 6.83 11.49
N GLY A 118 -0.83 7.04 10.22
CA GLY A 118 -0.80 8.35 9.58
C GLY A 118 -1.11 8.22 8.10
N GLY A 119 -1.65 9.28 7.51
CA GLY A 119 -2.04 9.29 6.11
C GLY A 119 -3.01 10.42 5.78
N HIS A 120 -3.52 10.35 4.55
CA HIS A 120 -4.60 11.19 4.03
C HIS A 120 -5.78 10.29 3.62
N LEU A 121 -6.89 10.87 3.17
CA LEU A 121 -8.14 10.15 2.87
C LEU A 121 -7.94 8.84 2.06
N VAL A 122 -7.06 8.86 1.05
CA VAL A 122 -6.87 7.77 0.08
C VAL A 122 -5.54 7.00 0.19
N VAL A 123 -4.63 7.45 1.06
CA VAL A 123 -3.30 6.83 1.23
C VAL A 123 -2.91 6.86 2.69
N GLY A 124 -2.45 5.73 3.22
CA GLY A 124 -2.05 5.68 4.62
C GLY A 124 -1.15 4.51 4.97
N SER A 125 -0.56 4.62 6.15
CA SER A 125 0.20 3.54 6.77
C SER A 125 -0.20 3.40 8.23
N ILE A 126 -0.25 2.15 8.69
CA ILE A 126 -0.40 1.79 10.09
C ILE A 126 0.81 0.97 10.54
N LYS A 127 1.15 1.12 11.80
CA LYS A 127 2.09 0.28 12.54
C LYS A 127 1.33 -0.38 13.67
N PHE A 128 1.73 -1.59 14.01
CA PHE A 128 1.11 -2.42 15.05
C PHE A 128 2.15 -3.39 15.59
N PHE A 129 1.89 -3.99 16.75
CA PHE A 129 2.75 -5.05 17.24
C PHE A 129 2.70 -6.28 16.33
N GLU A 130 3.84 -6.91 16.09
CA GLU A 130 3.95 -8.04 15.15
C GLU A 130 2.99 -9.20 15.48
N GLY A 131 2.78 -9.48 16.77
CA GLY A 131 1.84 -10.51 17.23
C GLY A 131 0.36 -10.22 16.90
N MET A 132 0.03 -8.98 16.55
CA MET A 132 -1.33 -8.51 16.26
C MET A 132 -1.58 -8.38 14.76
N ARG A 133 -0.61 -8.76 13.92
CA ARG A 133 -0.69 -8.64 12.46
C ARG A 133 -1.95 -9.27 11.89
N LYS A 134 -2.29 -10.48 12.32
CA LYS A 134 -3.43 -11.23 11.75
C LYS A 134 -4.76 -10.56 12.10
N GLU A 135 -4.89 -10.11 13.33
CA GLU A 135 -6.06 -9.42 13.89
C GLU A 135 -6.27 -8.07 13.20
N VAL A 136 -5.19 -7.29 13.02
CA VAL A 136 -5.24 -5.99 12.34
C VAL A 136 -5.61 -6.15 10.86
N LEU A 137 -4.99 -7.09 10.14
CA LEU A 137 -5.31 -7.33 8.73
C LEU A 137 -6.74 -7.85 8.55
N LYS A 138 -7.22 -8.69 9.47
CA LYS A 138 -8.61 -9.16 9.48
C LYS A 138 -9.58 -8.00 9.70
N ALA A 139 -9.35 -7.16 10.70
CA ALA A 139 -10.19 -6.00 10.99
C ALA A 139 -10.19 -5.00 9.82
N LEU A 140 -9.04 -4.78 9.18
CA LEU A 140 -8.95 -3.98 7.95
C LEU A 140 -9.81 -4.55 6.83
N ALA A 141 -9.69 -5.85 6.55
CA ALA A 141 -10.46 -6.50 5.49
C ALA A 141 -11.97 -6.46 5.76
N GLU A 142 -12.40 -6.65 7.01
CA GLU A 142 -13.80 -6.55 7.42
C GLU A 142 -14.35 -5.12 7.24
N LYS A 143 -13.57 -4.10 7.58
CA LYS A 143 -13.97 -2.70 7.39
C LYS A 143 -14.05 -2.35 5.91
N ILE A 144 -13.09 -2.80 5.10
CA ILE A 144 -13.11 -2.61 3.64
C ILE A 144 -14.31 -3.31 3.01
N GLY A 145 -14.70 -4.49 3.49
CA GLY A 145 -15.90 -5.19 3.03
C GLY A 145 -17.21 -4.45 3.32
N LYS A 146 -17.20 -3.44 4.19
CA LYS A 146 -18.35 -2.58 4.52
C LYS A 146 -18.30 -1.22 3.81
N MET A 147 -17.21 -0.92 3.08
CA MET A 147 -17.08 0.32 2.33
C MET A 147 -17.88 0.25 1.03
N GLU A 148 -18.27 1.40 0.50
CA GLU A 148 -18.90 1.51 -0.81
C GLU A 148 -17.86 1.93 -1.84
N GLY A 149 -17.84 1.22 -2.98
CA GLY A 149 -17.09 1.67 -4.15
C GLY A 149 -17.81 2.87 -4.75
N GLY A 150 -17.10 3.98 -4.95
CA GLY A 150 -17.65 5.13 -5.64
C GLY A 150 -17.69 4.85 -7.13
N GLU A 151 -18.90 4.74 -7.70
CA GLU A 151 -19.09 4.93 -9.13
C GLU A 151 -18.79 6.40 -9.44
N ASN A 152 -17.67 6.69 -10.12
CA ASN A 152 -17.61 7.92 -10.88
C ASN A 152 -18.56 7.71 -12.08
N GLY A 153 -19.63 8.50 -12.12
CA GLY A 153 -20.51 8.60 -13.28
C GLY A 153 -19.82 9.07 -14.55
#